data_AF-A0A3C1D1W2-F1
#
_entry.id   AF-A0A3C1D1W2-F1
#
_cell.length_a   1.000
_cell.length_b   1.000
_cell.length_c   1.000
_cell.angle_alpha   90.00
_cell.angle_beta   90.00
_cell.angle_gamma   90.00
#
_symmetry.space_group_name_H-M   'P 1'
#
loop_
_entity.id
_entity.type
_entity.pdbx_description
1 polymer ?
#
loop_
_entity_poly.entity_id
_entity_poly.type
_entity_poly.pdbx_seq_one_letter_code
_entity_poly.pdbx_strand_id
1 'polypeptide(L)' 'PEWLQGKHTIFGEVADDDSRRVVDAISAVATGPGDRPIEPVVISSIDIASV' A
#
# COMPACT_ATOMS: atom_id res chain seq x y z
N PRO A 1 13.33 -8.09 -4.49
CA PRO A 1 12.41 -8.39 -5.62
C PRO A 1 12.92 -7.81 -6.94
N GLU A 2 13.91 -8.47 -7.54
CA GLU A 2 14.46 -8.05 -8.86
C GLU A 2 13.48 -8.34 -10.00
N TRP A 3 12.58 -9.31 -9.82
CA TRP A 3 11.60 -9.72 -10.83
C TRP A 3 10.55 -8.65 -11.18
N LEU A 4 10.44 -7.57 -10.39
CA LEU A 4 9.55 -6.44 -10.66
C LEU A 4 10.28 -5.27 -11.35
N GLN A 5 11.60 -5.19 -11.25
CA GLN A 5 12.39 -4.08 -11.79
C GLN A 5 12.29 -4.07 -13.32
N GLY A 6 11.97 -2.91 -13.90
CA GLY A 6 11.74 -2.76 -15.34
C GLY A 6 10.43 -3.35 -15.85
N LYS A 7 9.63 -4.01 -15.01
CA LYS A 7 8.28 -4.50 -15.34
C LYS A 7 7.16 -3.64 -14.79
N HIS A 8 7.43 -2.86 -13.74
CA HIS A 8 6.49 -1.91 -13.13
C HIS A 8 7.18 -0.56 -12.92
N THR A 9 6.52 0.52 -13.32
CA THR A 9 7.05 1.89 -13.16
C THR A 9 7.04 2.29 -11.68
N ILE A 10 8.20 2.68 -11.17
CA ILE A 10 8.34 3.28 -9.83
C ILE A 10 8.03 4.78 -9.97
N PHE A 11 7.07 5.31 -9.18
CA PHE A 11 6.60 6.70 -9.30
C PHE A 11 6.49 7.45 -7.95
N GLY A 12 6.90 6.83 -6.84
CA GLY A 12 6.86 7.45 -5.52
C GLY A 12 7.28 6.48 -4.42
N GLU A 13 7.34 6.99 -3.20
CA GLU A 13 7.64 6.24 -1.98
C GLU A 13 6.79 6.73 -0.81
N VAL A 14 6.66 5.89 0.23
CA VAL A 14 6.00 6.29 1.48
C VAL A 14 6.99 7.10 2.31
N ALA A 15 6.68 8.38 2.55
CA ALA A 15 7.66 9.35 3.03
C ALA A 15 8.03 9.23 4.52
N ASP A 16 7.07 8.87 5.38
CA ASP A 16 7.26 8.87 6.83
C ASP A 16 7.03 7.50 7.48
N ASP A 17 7.65 7.30 8.64
CA ASP A 17 7.60 6.02 9.35
C ASP A 17 6.22 5.68 9.93
N ASP A 18 5.41 6.68 10.28
CA ASP A 18 4.05 6.44 10.78
C ASP A 18 3.17 5.88 9.65
N SER A 19 3.24 6.47 8.47
CA SER A 19 2.60 5.99 7.25
C SER A 19 3.11 4.61 6.84
N ARG A 20 4.41 4.32 6.98
CA ARG A 20 4.96 2.98 6.73
C ARG A 20 4.36 1.94 7.67
N ARG A 21 4.23 2.25 8.97
CA ARG A 21 3.60 1.33 9.94
C ARG A 21 2.13 1.04 9.59
N VAL A 22 1.40 2.03 9.05
CA VAL A 22 0.03 1.82 8.58
C VAL A 22 0.02 0.84 7.40
N VAL A 23 0.91 1.00 6.43
CA VAL A 23 1.04 0.06 5.29
C VAL A 23 1.40 -1.35 5.76
N ASP A 24 2.33 -1.47 6.71
CA ASP A 24 2.72 -2.75 7.30
C ASP A 24 1.52 -3.43 7.99
N ALA A 25 0.73 -2.67 8.77
CA ALA A 25 -0.48 -3.19 9.41
C ALA A 25 -1.53 -3.65 8.39
N ILE A 26 -1.73 -2.89 7.30
CA ILE A 26 -2.62 -3.27 6.19
C ILE A 26 -2.15 -4.57 5.53
N SER A 27 -0.84 -4.76 5.35
CA SER A 27 -0.31 -5.98 4.73
C SER A 27 -0.55 -7.25 5.56
N ALA A 28 -0.81 -7.09 6.87
CA ALA A 28 -1.00 -8.20 7.81
C ALA A 28 -2.46 -8.53 8.12
N VAL A 29 -3.43 -7.84 7.50
CA VAL A 29 -4.86 -8.12 7.73
C VAL A 29 -5.25 -9.51 7.23
N ALA A 30 -6.28 -10.10 7.83
CA ALA A 30 -6.77 -11.41 7.41
C ALA A 30 -7.33 -11.36 5.98
N THR A 31 -6.86 -12.28 5.12
CA THR A 31 -7.29 -12.41 3.73
C THR A 31 -8.08 -13.69 3.49
N GLY A 32 -9.02 -13.63 2.56
CA GLY A 32 -9.77 -14.78 2.03
C GLY A 32 -9.19 -15.28 0.70
N PRO A 33 -9.97 -16.05 -0.07
CA PRO A 33 -9.54 -16.55 -1.37
C PRO A 33 -9.11 -15.43 -2.34
N GLY A 34 -7.98 -15.61 -3.02
CA GLY A 34 -7.42 -14.62 -3.96
C GLY A 34 -6.78 -13.41 -3.30
N ASP A 35 -6.25 -13.57 -2.08
CA ASP A 35 -5.54 -12.55 -1.29
C ASP A 35 -6.37 -11.29 -0.99
N ARG A 36 -7.70 -11.38 -1.11
CA ARG A 36 -8.61 -10.28 -0.81
C ARG A 36 -8.83 -10.16 0.70
N PRO A 37 -8.72 -8.97 1.31
CA PRO A 37 -9.06 -8.77 2.73
C PRO A 37 -10.47 -9.23 3.06
N ILE A 38 -10.64 -9.91 4.21
CA ILE A 38 -11.96 -10.33 4.72
C ILE A 38 -12.77 -9.10 5.11
N GLU A 39 -12.16 -8.21 5.89
CA GLU A 39 -12.69 -6.87 6.16
C GLU A 39 -12.14 -5.89 5.12
N PRO A 40 -12.99 -5.11 4.42
CA PRO A 40 -12.52 -4.18 3.40
C PRO A 40 -11.61 -3.08 3.95
N VAL A 41 -10.41 -2.95 3.38
CA VAL A 41 -9.54 -1.79 3.58
C VAL A 41 -9.85 -0.77 2.47
N VAL A 42 -10.50 0.34 2.84
CA VAL A 42 -11.05 1.33 1.90
C VAL A 42 -10.24 2.63 1.94
N ILE A 43 -9.82 3.13 0.77
CA ILE A 43 -9.29 4.49 0.63
C ILE A 43 -10.49 5.44 0.53
N SER A 44 -10.72 6.25 1.57
CA SER A 44 -11.88 7.15 1.64
C SER A 44 -11.68 8.47 0.88
N SER A 45 -10.45 8.99 0.85
CA SER A 45 -10.08 10.23 0.18
C SER A 45 -8.59 10.25 -0.14
N ILE A 46 -8.20 11.12 -1.06
CA ILE A 46 -6.80 11.41 -1.40
C ILE A 46 -6.67 12.92 -1.51
N ASP A 47 -5.71 13.48 -0.78
CA ASP A 47 -5.38 14.90 -0.80
C ASP A 47 -4.05 15.13 -1.52
N ILE A 48 -4.00 16.14 -2.38
CA ILE A 48 -2.78 16.54 -3.08
C ILE A 48 -2.23 17.80 -2.43
N ALA A 49 -1.11 17.66 -1.72
CA ALA A 49 -0.41 18.80 -1.15
C ALA A 49 0.42 19.52 -2.22
N SER A 50 0.49 20.85 -2.10
CA SER A 50 1.52 21.62 -2.80
C SER A 50 2.85 21.33 -2.13
N VAL A 51 3.84 20.95 -2.93
CA VAL A 51 5.22 20.69 -2.50
C VAL A 51 6.06 21.96 -2.60
#